data_AF-A0A372QWS8-F1
#
_entry.id   AF-A0A372QWS8-F1
#
_cell.length_a   1.000
_cell.length_b   1.000
_cell.length_c   1.000
_cell.angle_alpha   90.00
_cell.angle_beta   90.00
_cell.angle_gamma   90.00
#
_symmetry.space_group_name_H-M   'P 1'
#
loop_
_entity.id
_entity.type
_entity.pdbx_description
1 polymer ?
#
loop_
_entity_poly.entity_id
_entity_poly.type
_entity_poly.pdbx_seq_one_letter_code
_entity_poly.pdbx_strand_id
1 'polypeptide(L)'
;MEIELFYMLPWQRNNKKWFSDWIYYDIPITKIRKLINAIDNEQTVFNYSSFISKKLRELVVFSDDNNKLEKKVDQLTKQNIELKQQIECIINYFEVDQE
;
A
#
# COMPACT_ATOMS: atom_id res chain seq x y z
N MET A 1 -20.63 -20.00 -7.24
CA MET A 1 -21.28 -21.03 -6.40
C MET A 1 -20.65 -20.93 -5.04
N GLU A 2 -21.33 -20.29 -4.09
CA GLU A 2 -20.89 -20.21 -2.69
C GLU A 2 -21.12 -21.59 -2.07
N ILE A 3 -20.05 -22.32 -1.80
CA ILE A 3 -20.14 -23.60 -1.12
C ILE A 3 -20.25 -23.24 0.36
N GLU A 4 -21.38 -23.50 0.99
CA GLU A 4 -21.48 -23.41 2.45
C GLU A 4 -20.66 -24.57 3.05
N LEU A 5 -19.34 -24.38 3.12
CA LEU A 5 -18.34 -25.33 3.64
C LEU A 5 -18.72 -25.87 5.03
N PHE A 6 -19.52 -25.09 5.77
CA PHE A 6 -20.05 -25.43 7.08
C PHE A 6 -20.96 -26.66 7.07
N TYR A 7 -21.76 -26.89 6.03
CA TYR A 7 -22.75 -27.98 5.98
C TYR A 7 -22.22 -29.30 5.39
N MET A 8 -20.94 -29.38 5.02
CA MET A 8 -20.37 -30.61 4.47
C MET A 8 -19.94 -31.60 5.55
N LEU A 9 -20.27 -32.87 5.32
CA LEU A 9 -19.93 -33.99 6.21
C LEU A 9 -18.42 -34.28 6.17
N PRO A 10 -17.81 -34.82 7.25
CA PRO A 10 -16.35 -34.96 7.35
C PRO A 10 -15.67 -35.70 6.20
N TRP A 11 -16.31 -36.72 5.61
CA TRP A 11 -15.74 -37.46 4.47
C TRP A 11 -15.78 -36.67 3.16
N GLN A 12 -16.74 -35.75 3.01
CA GLN A 12 -16.83 -34.87 1.83
C GLN A 12 -15.75 -33.79 1.88
N ARG A 13 -15.34 -33.37 3.10
CA ARG A 13 -14.26 -32.41 3.33
C ARG A 13 -12.89 -32.93 2.87
N ASN A 14 -12.70 -34.24 2.88
CA ASN A 14 -11.46 -34.87 2.43
C ASN A 14 -11.37 -34.99 0.90
N ASN A 15 -12.41 -34.58 0.16
CA ASN A 15 -12.38 -34.62 -1.30
C ASN A 15 -11.69 -33.35 -1.85
N LYS A 16 -10.44 -33.53 -2.30
CA LYS A 16 -9.61 -32.45 -2.89
C LYS A 16 -10.22 -31.79 -4.13
N LYS A 17 -11.21 -32.43 -4.78
CA LYS A 17 -11.95 -31.82 -5.89
C LYS A 17 -12.80 -30.63 -5.44
N TRP A 18 -13.26 -30.65 -4.19
CA TRP A 18 -14.19 -29.66 -3.62
C TRP A 18 -13.52 -28.79 -2.54
N PHE A 19 -12.49 -29.31 -1.88
CA PHE A 19 -11.66 -28.59 -0.91
C PHE A 19 -10.22 -28.55 -1.41
N SER A 20 -9.94 -27.54 -2.25
CA SER A 20 -8.57 -27.24 -2.63
C SER A 20 -7.79 -26.84 -1.37
N ASP A 21 -6.54 -27.28 -1.27
CA ASP A 21 -5.66 -26.88 -0.18
C ASP A 21 -5.53 -25.34 -0.15
N TRP A 22 -5.58 -24.69 -1.32
CA TRP A 22 -5.49 -23.24 -1.48
C TRP A 22 -6.72 -22.68 -2.19
N ILE A 23 -7.25 -21.56 -1.69
CA ILE A 23 -8.37 -20.86 -2.31
C ILE A 23 -7.90 -19.47 -2.75
N TYR A 24 -8.07 -19.18 -4.03
CA TYR A 24 -7.74 -17.89 -4.63
C TYR A 24 -8.99 -17.01 -4.67
N TYR A 25 -8.87 -15.79 -4.15
CA TYR A 25 -9.95 -14.80 -4.18
C TYR A 25 -9.41 -13.45 -4.63
N ASP A 26 -10.16 -12.80 -5.52
CA ASP A 26 -9.93 -11.41 -5.88
C ASP A 26 -10.67 -10.50 -4.89
N ILE A 27 -9.92 -9.67 -4.18
CA ILE A 27 -10.46 -8.74 -3.17
C ILE A 27 -9.81 -7.37 -3.38
N PRO A 28 -10.58 -6.27 -3.41
CA PRO A 28 -9.99 -4.94 -3.55
C PRO A 28 -9.12 -4.60 -2.35
N ILE A 29 -7.92 -4.07 -2.62
CA ILE A 29 -6.89 -3.72 -1.62
C ILE A 29 -7.44 -2.78 -0.54
N THR A 30 -8.36 -1.87 -0.91
CA THR A 30 -9.00 -0.94 0.03
C THR A 30 -9.82 -1.65 1.11
N LYS A 31 -10.52 -2.74 0.76
CA LYS A 31 -11.25 -3.55 1.74
C LYS A 31 -10.29 -4.32 2.65
N ILE A 32 -9.20 -4.85 2.09
CA ILE A 32 -8.16 -5.54 2.87
C ILE A 32 -7.56 -4.59 3.91
N ARG A 33 -7.23 -3.35 3.54
CA ARG A 33 -6.74 -2.32 4.47
C ARG A 33 -7.69 -2.06 5.62
N LYS A 34 -8.96 -1.82 5.31
CA LYS A 34 -9.99 -1.59 6.33
C LYS A 34 -10.11 -2.77 7.29
N LEU A 35 -10.03 -4.00 6.76
CA LEU A 35 -10.12 -5.21 7.56
C LEU A 35 -8.89 -5.39 8.46
N ILE A 36 -7.67 -5.21 7.93
CA ILE A 36 -6.43 -5.27 8.72
C ILE A 36 -6.47 -4.21 9.83
N ASN A 37 -6.87 -2.98 9.52
CA ASN A 37 -7.00 -1.92 10.52
C ASN A 37 -8.06 -2.24 11.58
N ALA A 38 -9.19 -2.86 11.22
CA ALA A 38 -10.20 -3.26 12.19
C ALA A 38 -9.68 -4.36 13.13
N ILE A 39 -8.92 -5.32 12.59
CA ILE A 39 -8.27 -6.39 13.37
C ILE A 39 -7.24 -5.80 14.34
N ASP A 40 -6.37 -4.92 13.84
CA ASP A 40 -5.29 -4.32 14.64
C ASP A 40 -5.82 -3.44 15.78
N ASN A 41 -7.01 -2.83 15.61
CA ASN A 41 -7.66 -2.01 16.62
C ASN A 41 -8.69 -2.78 17.48
N GLU A 42 -8.74 -4.11 17.38
CA GLU A 42 -9.68 -4.97 18.11
C GLU A 42 -11.17 -4.59 17.89
N GLN A 43 -11.50 -3.97 16.75
CA GLN A 43 -12.86 -3.55 16.39
C GLN A 43 -13.64 -4.62 15.61
N THR A 44 -13.17 -5.87 15.61
CA THR A 44 -13.82 -6.95 14.88
C THR A 44 -14.89 -7.65 15.70
N VAL A 45 -15.99 -8.03 15.03
CA VAL A 45 -17.09 -8.81 15.64
C VAL A 45 -16.67 -10.24 15.98
N PHE A 46 -15.60 -10.74 15.37
CA PHE A 46 -15.13 -12.10 15.56
C PHE A 46 -14.28 -12.27 16.83
N ASN A 47 -14.52 -13.35 17.59
CA ASN A 47 -13.83 -13.67 18.84
C ASN A 47 -12.67 -14.68 18.66
N TYR A 48 -11.99 -14.65 17.52
CA TYR A 48 -10.85 -15.54 17.25
C TYR A 48 -9.60 -14.75 16.93
N SER A 49 -8.44 -15.31 17.32
CA SER A 49 -7.15 -14.73 16.95
C SER A 49 -6.92 -14.90 15.45
N SER A 50 -6.99 -13.79 14.72
CA SER A 50 -6.74 -13.76 13.28
C SER A 50 -5.24 -13.65 13.02
N PHE A 51 -4.70 -14.61 12.25
CA PHE A 51 -3.32 -14.55 11.78
C PHE A 51 -3.23 -13.79 10.45
N ILE A 52 -2.44 -12.72 10.41
CA ILE A 52 -2.13 -11.97 9.18
C ILE A 52 -0.64 -12.12 8.91
N SER A 53 -0.28 -12.61 7.72
CA SER A 53 1.12 -12.79 7.35
C SER A 53 1.85 -11.45 7.22
N LYS A 54 3.12 -11.41 7.63
CA LYS A 54 3.98 -10.22 7.49
C LYS A 54 4.05 -9.74 6.04
N LYS A 55 4.14 -10.68 5.09
CA LYS A 55 4.17 -10.41 3.64
C LYS A 55 2.91 -9.68 3.16
N LEU A 56 1.72 -10.04 3.65
CA LEU A 56 0.49 -9.34 3.29
C LEU A 56 0.47 -7.92 3.86
N ARG A 57 0.96 -7.72 5.08
CA ARG A 57 1.07 -6.38 5.68
C ARG A 57 1.98 -5.48 4.86
N GLU A 58 3.17 -5.96 4.50
CA GLU A 58 4.11 -5.23 3.66
C GLU A 58 3.46 -4.82 2.34
N LEU A 59 2.84 -5.76 1.60
CA LEU A 59 2.15 -5.48 0.34
C LEU A 59 1.04 -4.43 0.46
N VAL A 60 0.30 -4.44 1.57
CA VAL A 60 -0.87 -3.57 1.77
C VAL A 60 -0.47 -2.15 2.22
N VAL A 61 0.65 -1.98 2.93
CA VAL A 61 1.11 -0.69 3.49
C VAL A 61 1.62 0.30 2.43
N PHE A 62 2.03 -0.16 1.25
CA PHE A 62 2.71 0.64 0.21
C PHE A 62 1.93 1.84 -0.42
N SER A 63 0.77 2.31 0.08
CA SER A 63 0.09 3.46 -0.56
C SER A 63 0.46 4.84 -0.06
N ASP A 64 0.82 5.00 1.22
CA ASP A 64 0.82 6.35 1.80
C ASP A 64 2.17 7.05 1.63
N ASP A 65 3.26 6.27 1.49
CA ASP A 65 4.59 6.81 1.27
C ASP A 65 4.76 7.42 -0.13
N ASN A 66 4.04 6.93 -1.14
CA ASN A 66 4.13 7.48 -2.50
C ASN A 66 3.66 8.93 -2.55
N ASN A 67 2.56 9.26 -1.85
CA ASN A 67 2.00 10.61 -1.81
C ASN A 67 2.91 11.59 -1.05
N LYS A 68 3.63 11.09 -0.03
CA LYS A 68 4.60 11.89 0.75
C LYS A 68 5.92 12.06 -0.01
N LEU A 69 6.32 11.06 -0.79
CA LEU A 69 7.49 11.09 -1.65
C LEU A 69 7.28 12.07 -2.81
N GLU A 70 6.12 12.02 -3.45
CA GLU A 70 5.75 12.90 -4.57
C GLU A 70 5.77 14.38 -4.15
N LYS A 71 5.15 14.71 -3.01
CA LYS A 71 5.22 16.07 -2.44
C LYS A 71 6.64 16.55 -2.12
N LYS A 72 7.51 15.64 -1.64
CA LYS A 72 8.92 15.97 -1.38
C LYS A 72 9.69 16.20 -2.67
N VAL A 73 9.43 15.42 -3.72
CA VAL A 73 10.04 15.59 -5.04
C VAL A 73 9.62 16.93 -5.66
N ASP A 74 8.34 17.29 -5.57
CA ASP A 74 7.84 18.59 -6.05
C ASP A 74 8.47 19.77 -5.31
N GLN A 75 8.66 19.64 -4.00
CA GLN A 75 9.31 20.69 -3.22
C GLN A 75 10.79 20.85 -3.58
N LEU A 76 11.52 19.74 -3.75
CA LEU A 76 12.94 19.75 -4.14
C LEU A 76 13.15 20.26 -5.57
N THR A 77 12.25 19.92 -6.50
CA THR A 77 12.32 20.43 -7.88
C THR A 77 12.12 21.94 -7.93
N LYS A 78 11.17 22.48 -7.14
CA LYS A 78 10.95 23.93 -7.02
C LYS A 78 12.19 24.65 -6.47
N GLN A 79 12.80 24.11 -5.40
CA GLN A 79 14.03 24.68 -4.82
C GLN A 79 15.20 24.67 -5.82
N ASN A 80 15.34 23.61 -6.61
CA ASN A 80 16.37 23.53 -7.64
C ASN A 80 16.19 24.53 -8.77
N ILE A 81 14.94 24.82 -9.18
CA ILE A 81 14.64 25.83 -10.19
C ILE A 81 15.02 27.22 -9.67
N GLU A 82 14.65 27.53 -8.42
CA GLU A 82 14.97 28.82 -7.79
C GLU A 82 16.48 29.02 -7.63
N LEU A 83 17.21 27.98 -7.20
CA LEU A 83 18.67 28.02 -7.13
C LEU A 83 19.32 28.25 -8.50
N LYS A 84 18.82 27.59 -9.56
CA LYS A 84 19.32 27.81 -10.92
C LYS A 84 19.13 29.25 -11.37
N GLN A 85 17.95 29.84 -11.11
CA GLN A 85 17.68 31.24 -11.43
C GLN A 85 18.59 32.20 -10.67
N GLN A 86 18.83 31.95 -9.38
CA GLN A 86 19.75 32.77 -8.59
C GLN A 86 21.19 32.71 -9.14
N ILE A 87 21.66 31.52 -9.51
CA ILE A 87 22.99 31.34 -10.12
C ILE A 87 23.08 32.10 -11.46
N GLU A 88 22.05 32.00 -12.30
CA GLU A 88 21.99 32.70 -13.58
C GLU A 88 22.02 34.24 -13.40
N CYS A 89 21.27 34.77 -12.43
CA CYS A 89 21.35 36.18 -12.07
C CYS A 89 22.77 36.57 -11.66
N ILE A 90 23.42 35.80 -10.78
CA ILE A 90 24.78 36.09 -10.32
C ILE A 90 25.78 36.10 -11.48
N ILE A 91 25.69 35.14 -12.41
CA ILE A 91 26.55 35.09 -13.59
C ILE A 91 26.38 36.35 -14.45
N ASN A 92 25.13 36.72 -14.74
CA ASN A 92 24.84 37.91 -15.54
C ASN A 92 25.36 39.19 -14.87
N TYR A 93 25.28 39.30 -13.54
CA TYR A 93 25.85 40.44 -12.81
C TYR A 93 27.37 40.53 -12.99
N PHE A 94 28.09 39.41 -12.89
CA PHE A 94 29.55 39.40 -13.06
C PHE A 94 29.99 39.61 -14.51
N GLU A 95 29.19 39.22 -15.51
CA GLU A 95 29.47 39.48 -16.92
C GLU A 95 29.32 40.97 -17.28
N VAL A 96 28.38 41.68 -16.64
CA VAL A 96 28.15 43.12 -16.87
C VAL A 96 29.22 44.00 -16.21
N ASP A 97 29.81 43.57 -15.10
CA ASP A 97 30.86 44.32 -14.38
C ASP A 97 32.27 44.18 -15.04
N GLN A 98 32.41 43.37 -16.10
CA GLN A 98 33.68 43.18 -16.83
C GLN A 98 33.82 44.01 -18.14
N GLU A 99 32.81 44.82 -18.50
CA GLU A 99 32.86 45.84 -19.58
C GLU A 99 33.15 47.25 -19.04
#